data_AF-A0A517Q5D2-F1
#
_entry.id   AF-A0A517Q5D2-F1
#
_cell.length_a   1.000
_cell.length_b   1.000
_cell.length_c   1.000
_cell.angle_alpha   90.00
_cell.angle_beta   90.00
_cell.angle_gamma   90.00
#
_symmetry.space_group_name_H-M   'P 1'
#
loop_
_entity.id
_entity.type
_entity.pdbx_description
1 polymer ?
#
loop_
_entity_poly.entity_id
_entity_poly.type
_entity_poly.pdbx_seq_one_letter_code
_entity_poly.pdbx_strand_id
1 'polypeptide(L)' 'MASSKKWVKFQIDIDEWWALTRYAASHKRSVRNVAANHFAPLLRELKKEYPREPQQPNENPDSVA' A
#
# COMPACT_ATOMS: atom_id res chain seq x y z
N MET A 1 7.35 -18.76 -4.49
CA MET A 1 6.15 -18.01 -4.92
C MET A 1 6.51 -16.54 -5.06
N ALA A 2 6.52 -16.00 -6.28
CA ALA A 2 6.71 -14.57 -6.49
C ALA A 2 5.47 -13.83 -5.97
N SER A 3 5.59 -13.19 -4.81
CA SER A 3 4.55 -12.28 -4.29
C SER A 3 4.30 -11.21 -5.34
N SER A 4 3.17 -11.25 -6.05
CA SER A 4 2.80 -10.21 -7.00
C SER A 4 2.71 -8.89 -6.25
N LYS A 5 3.56 -7.93 -6.63
CA LYS A 5 3.60 -6.62 -5.99
C LYS A 5 2.30 -5.89 -6.36
N LYS A 6 1.36 -5.80 -5.42
CA LYS A 6 0.12 -5.04 -5.63
C LYS A 6 0.43 -3.56 -5.69
N TRP A 7 0.14 -2.95 -6.83
CA TRP A 7 0.24 -1.51 -7.02
C TRP A 7 -1.02 -0.85 -6.46
N VAL A 8 -0.83 0.14 -5.58
CA VAL A 8 -1.91 0.93 -5.00
C VAL A 8 -1.79 2.35 -5.57
N LYS A 9 -2.89 2.88 -6.10
CA LYS A 9 -3.01 4.29 -6.48
C LYS A 9 -3.71 5.02 -5.34
N PHE A 10 -3.25 6.22 -5.03
CA PHE A 10 -3.88 7.12 -4.07
C PHE A 10 -3.84 8.54 -4.63
N GLN A 11 -4.83 9.34 -4.25
CA GLN A 11 -4.90 10.74 -4.57
C GLN A 11 -4.31 11.54 -3.41
N ILE A 12 -3.58 12.58 -3.73
CA ILE A 12 -2.84 13.42 -2.79
C ILE A 12 -3.00 14.87 -3.28
N ASP A 13 -3.20 15.79 -2.33
CA ASP A 13 -3.31 17.21 -2.63
C ASP A 13 -1.98 17.77 -3.14
N ILE A 14 -2.07 18.83 -3.94
CA ILE A 14 -0.89 19.36 -4.60
C ILE A 14 0.14 19.86 -3.58
N ASP A 15 -0.29 20.53 -2.51
CA ASP A 15 0.59 21.06 -1.47
C ASP A 15 1.36 19.95 -0.74
N GLU A 16 0.67 18.86 -0.43
CA GLU A 16 1.27 17.66 0.17
C GLU A 16 2.26 16.98 -0.79
N TRP A 17 1.96 16.95 -2.09
CA TRP A 17 2.85 16.40 -3.10
C TRP A 17 4.17 17.18 -3.19
N TRP A 18 4.11 18.52 -3.16
CA TRP A 18 5.31 19.36 -3.15
C TRP A 18 6.16 19.12 -1.89
N ALA A 19 5.54 19.02 -0.72
CA ALA A 19 6.24 18.73 0.51
C ALA A 19 6.96 17.36 0.45
N LEU A 20 6.24 16.33 -0.01
CA LEU A 20 6.77 14.97 -0.13
C LEU A 20 7.95 14.89 -1.12
N THR A 21 7.83 15.53 -2.28
CA THR A 21 8.88 15.52 -3.30
C THR A 21 10.14 16.26 -2.85
N ARG A 22 10.01 17.41 -2.19
CA ARG A 22 11.16 18.15 -1.60
C ARG A 22 11.87 17.35 -0.52
N TYR A 23 11.11 16.70 0.36
CA TYR A 23 11.68 15.83 1.38
C TYR A 23 12.43 14.64 0.75
N ALA A 24 11.85 13.99 -0.25
CA ALA A 24 12.49 12.88 -0.94
C ALA A 24 13.81 13.31 -1.63
N ALA A 25 13.81 14.48 -2.27
CA ALA A 25 14.98 15.05 -2.93
C ALA A 25 16.12 15.37 -1.96
N SER A 26 15.81 16.07 -0.86
CA SER A 26 16.80 16.42 0.18
C SER A 26 17.49 15.19 0.79
N HIS A 27 16.80 14.06 0.87
CA HIS A 27 17.32 12.82 1.44
C HIS A 27 17.86 11.84 0.40
N LYS A 28 17.88 12.20 -0.90
CA LYS A 28 18.29 11.32 -2.02
C LYS A 28 17.54 9.98 -2.03
N ARG A 29 16.24 10.02 -1.71
CA ARG A 29 15.36 8.83 -1.67
C ARG A 29 14.28 8.94 -2.72
N SER A 30 13.73 7.80 -3.16
CA SER A 30 12.56 7.81 -4.03
C SER A 30 11.32 8.22 -3.25
N VAL A 31 10.46 9.03 -3.87
CA VAL A 31 9.15 9.45 -3.32
C VAL A 31 8.35 8.24 -2.85
N ARG A 32 8.36 7.16 -3.65
CA ARG A 32 7.70 5.89 -3.30
C ARG A 32 8.23 5.29 -2.00
N ASN A 33 9.54 5.28 -1.78
CA ASN A 33 10.11 4.70 -0.56
C ASN A 33 9.81 5.56 0.66
N VAL A 34 9.82 6.89 0.51
CA VAL A 34 9.42 7.80 1.58
C VAL A 34 7.96 7.57 1.95
N ALA A 35 7.06 7.56 0.97
CA ALA A 35 5.64 7.29 1.18
C ALA A 35 5.42 5.92 1.83
N ALA A 36 6.05 4.85 1.32
CA ALA A 36 5.92 3.52 1.89
C ALA A 36 6.37 3.45 3.35
N ASN A 37 7.46 4.14 3.71
CA ASN A 37 7.95 4.19 5.09
C ASN A 37 7.00 4.97 6.01
N HIS A 38 6.40 6.06 5.52
CA HIS A 38 5.42 6.83 6.27
C HIS A 38 4.09 6.09 6.46
N PHE A 39 3.61 5.38 5.45
CA PHE A 39 2.36 4.61 5.54
C PHE A 39 2.52 3.27 6.26
N ALA A 40 3.72 2.69 6.31
CA ALA A 40 3.96 1.42 6.99
C ALA A 40 3.45 1.34 8.44
N PRO A 41 3.71 2.32 9.33
CA PRO A 41 3.16 2.30 10.69
C PRO A 41 1.63 2.36 10.70
N LEU A 42 1.03 3.28 9.93
CA LEU A 42 -0.43 3.44 9.83
C LEU A 42 -1.11 2.15 9.32
N LEU A 43 -0.52 1.51 8.31
CA LEU A 43 -1.00 0.23 7.80
C LEU A 43 -0.87 -0.90 8.82
N ARG A 44 0.12 -0.86 9.71
CA ARG A 44 0.24 -1.86 10.79
C ARG A 44 -0.82 -1.65 11.84
N GLU A 45 -1.13 -0.41 12.20
CA GLU A 45 -2.20 -0.06 13.13
C GLU A 45 -3.57 -0.47 12.56
N LEU A 46 -3.87 -0.07 11.31
CA LEU A 46 -5.10 -0.47 10.63
C LEU A 46 -5.26 -1.98 10.51
N LYS A 47 -4.18 -2.73 10.28
CA LYS A 47 -4.24 -4.20 10.24
C LYS A 47 -4.50 -4.83 11.61
N LYS A 48 -4.18 -4.15 12.72
CA LYS A 48 -4.51 -4.60 14.07
C LYS A 48 -5.97 -4.33 14.39
N GLU A 49 -6.47 -3.16 14.01
CA GLU A 49 -7.87 -2.75 14.23
C GLU A 49 -8.84 -3.54 13.34
N TYR A 50 -8.46 -3.77 12.09
CA TYR A 50 -9.24 -4.47 11.09
C TYR A 50 -8.49 -5.72 10.63
N PRO A 51 -8.47 -6.79 11.44
CA PRO A 51 -7.88 -8.05 11.02
C PRO A 51 -8.60 -8.53 9.76
N ARG A 52 -7.81 -8.95 8.77
CA ARG A 52 -8.35 -9.42 7.50
C ARG A 52 -9.23 -10.64 7.77
N GLU A 53 -10.51 -10.55 7.43
CA GLU A 53 -11.38 -11.73 7.45
C GLU A 53 -10.74 -12.83 6.58
N PRO A 54 -10.80 -14.11 7.01
CA PRO A 54 -10.38 -15.21 6.17
C PRO A 54 -11.12 -15.08 4.84
N GLN A 55 -10.39 -15.12 3.74
CA GLN A 55 -11.00 -15.11 2.41
C GLN A 55 -12.03 -16.23 2.41
N GLN A 56 -13.30 -15.88 2.19
CA GLN A 56 -14.33 -16.87 1.96
C GLN A 56 -13.82 -17.83 0.88
N PRO A 57 -14.05 -19.15 1.04
CA PRO A 57 -13.60 -20.12 0.04
C PRO A 57 -14.05 -19.62 -1.32
N ASN A 58 -13.07 -19.38 -2.19
CA ASN A 58 -13.32 -18.94 -3.54
C ASN A 58 -14.10 -20.09 -4.21
N GLU A 59 -15.42 -19.98 -4.26
CA GLU A 59 -16.28 -20.86 -5.04
C GLU A 59 -15.89 -20.63 -6.49
N ASN A 60 -14.90 -21.40 -6.95
CA ASN A 60 -14.44 -21.37 -8.32
C ASN A 60 -15.51 -22.12 -9.12
N PRO A 61 -16.32 -21.46 -9.97
CA PRO A 61 -17.40 -22.12 -10.69
C PRO A 61 -16.91 -23.14 -11.74
N ASP A 62 -15.60 -23.21 -11.99
CA ASP A 62 -15.00 -24.11 -12.97
C ASP A 62 -14.62 -25.50 -12.42
N SER A 63 -14.93 -25.80 -11.14
CA SER A 63 -14.61 -27.12 -10.54
C SER A 63 -15.73 -28.17 -10.66
N VAL A 64 -16.67 -27.97 -11.58
CA VAL A 64 -17.69 -28.96 -11.97
C VAL A 64 -17.59 -29.22 -13.48
N ALA A 65 -16.77 -30.20 -13.85
CA ALA A 65 -16.81 -30.88 -15.15
C ALA A 65 -16.33 -32.32 -14.95
#